data_AF-A0A538ILQ2-F1
#
_entry.id   AF-A0A538ILQ2-F1
#
_cell.length_a   1.000
_cell.length_b   1.000
_cell.length_c   1.000
_cell.angle_alpha   90.00
_cell.angle_beta   90.00
_cell.angle_gamma   90.00
#
_symmetry.space_group_name_H-M   'P 1'
#
loop_
_entity.id
_entity.type
_entity.pdbx_description
1 polymer ?
#
loop_
_entity_poly.entity_id
_entity_poly.type
_entity_poly.pdbx_seq_one_letter_code
_entity_poly.pdbx_strand_id
1 'polypeptide(L)' 'MPETLLHTPLHDRHVELGARMVPFAGWEMPVQYAGV' A
#
# COMPACT_ATOMS: atom_id res chain seq x y z
N MET A 1 -5.99 -17.32 6.86
CA MET A 1 -6.17 -16.24 7.84
C MET A 1 -5.74 -14.96 7.15
N PRO A 2 -6.56 -13.92 7.02
CA PRO A 2 -6.08 -12.66 6.43
C PRO A 2 -4.97 -12.13 7.34
N GLU A 3 -3.78 -11.99 6.77
CA GLU A 3 -2.62 -11.45 7.46
C GLU A 3 -2.90 -9.96 7.65
N THR A 4 -3.05 -9.50 8.90
CA THR A 4 -3.25 -8.08 9.19
C THR A 4 -1.96 -7.34 8.80
N LEU A 5 -1.96 -6.74 7.60
CA LEU A 5 -0.82 -5.97 7.12
C LEU A 5 -0.71 -4.67 7.90
N LEU A 6 0.53 -4.29 8.20
CA LEU A 6 0.83 -3.01 8.82
C LEU A 6 0.72 -1.91 7.77
N HIS A 7 0.01 -0.83 8.11
CA HIS A 7 -0.15 0.32 7.23
C HIS A 7 0.80 1.44 7.62
N THR A 8 1.41 2.08 6.63
CA THR A 8 2.25 3.26 6.87
C THR A 8 1.36 4.49 7.12
N PRO A 9 1.86 5.54 7.80
CA PRO A 9 1.09 6.78 8.00
C PRO A 9 0.65 7.48 6.70
N LEU A 10 1.27 7.14 5.57
CA LEU A 10 0.95 7.66 4.24
C LEU A 10 0.10 6.70 3.41
N HIS A 11 -0.37 5.59 3.98
CA HIS A 11 -1.17 4.59 3.28
C HIS A 11 -2.37 5.23 2.55
N ASP A 12 -3.17 6.04 3.25
CA ASP A 12 -4.32 6.72 2.64
C ASP A 12 -3.92 7.61 1.46
N ARG A 13 -2.76 8.26 1.55
CA ARG A 13 -2.22 9.09 0.45
C ARG A 13 -1.77 8.26 -0.74
N HIS A 14 -1.19 7.09 -0.49
CA HIS A 14 -0.84 6.17 -1.56
C HIS A 14 -2.11 5.69 -2.28
N VAL A 15 -3.15 5.31 -1.54
CA VAL A 15 -4.44 4.89 -2.13
C VAL A 15 -5.10 6.02 -2.91
N GLU A 16 -5.13 7.24 -2.35
CA GLU A 16 -5.70 8.43 -3.01
C GLU A 16 -4.97 8.78 -4.31
N LEU A 17 -3.65 8.59 -4.36
CA LEU A 17 -2.83 8.76 -5.57
C LEU A 17 -2.96 7.59 -6.57
N GLY A 18 -3.85 6.63 -6.32
CA GLY A 18 -4.05 5.47 -7.18
C GLY A 18 -2.88 4.49 -7.13
N ALA A 19 -2.21 4.37 -5.99
CA ALA A 19 -1.14 3.40 -5.83
C ALA A 19 -1.69 1.96 -5.79
N ARG A 20 -1.02 1.05 -6.50
CA ARG A 20 -1.19 -0.39 -6.30
C ARG A 20 -0.48 -0.78 -5.01
N MET A 21 -1.27 -1.08 -4.00
CA MET A 21 -0.80 -1.57 -2.70
C MET A 21 -0.57 -3.09 -2.76
N VAL A 22 0.56 -3.55 -2.24
CA VAL A 22 0.93 -4.98 -2.20
C VAL A 22 1.45 -5.37 -0.82
N PRO A 23 1.19 -6.61 -0.37
CA PRO A 23 1.81 -7.16 0.84
C PRO A 23 3.31 -7.34 0.63
N PHE A 24 4.12 -6.65 1.44
CA PHE A 24 5.57 -6.80 1.45
C PHE A 24 6.09 -6.79 2.89
N ALA A 25 6.77 -7.87 3.29
CA ALA A 25 7.36 -8.01 4.62
C ALA A 25 6.38 -7.73 5.79
N GLY A 26 5.09 -8.04 5.62
CA GLY A 26 4.04 -7.78 6.62
C GLY A 26 3.47 -6.35 6.60
N TRP A 27 3.86 -5.53 5.63
CA TRP A 27 3.35 -4.18 5.41
C TRP A 27 2.58 -4.08 4.11
N GLU A 28 1.64 -3.15 4.06
CA GLU A 28 1.01 -2.74 2.81
C GLU A 28 1.81 -1.60 2.17
N MET A 29 2.49 -1.90 1.07
CA MET A 29 3.40 -0.95 0.40
C MET A 29 2.95 -0.62 -1.02
N PRO A 30 3.09 0.64 -1.48
CA PRO A 30 2.80 1.01 -2.85
C PRO A 30 3.90 0.50 -3.80
N VAL A 31 3.55 -0.27 -4.83
CA VAL A 31 4.50 -0.76 -5.85
C VAL A 31 4.49 0.10 -7.12
N GLN A 32 3.34 0.69 -7.46
CA GLN A 32 3.16 1.50 -8.66
C GLN A 32 2.09 2.56 -8.40
N TYR A 33 2.25 3.75 -8.97
CA TYR A 33 1.23 4.81 -8.95
C TYR A 33 0.56 4.90 -10.31
N ALA A 34 -0.74 5.21 -10.34
CA ALA A 34 -1.46 5.49 -11.57
C ALA A 34 -0.98 6.85 -12.15
N GLY A 35 0.17 6.83 -12.81
CA GLY A 35 0.80 8.04 -13.35
C GLY A 35 2.24 7.87 -13.82
N VAL A 36 2.86 6.70 -13.56
CA VAL A 36 4.22 6.33 -14.01
C VAL A 36 4.20 4.96 -14.68
#